data_AF-A0A2W6ZTQ3-F1
#
_entry.id   AF-A0A2W6ZTQ3-F1
#
_cell.length_a   1.000
_cell.length_b   1.000
_cell.length_c   1.000
_cell.angle_alpha   90.00
_cell.angle_beta   90.00
_cell.angle_gamma   90.00
#
_symmetry.space_group_name_H-M   'P 1'
#
loop_
_entity.id
_entity.type
_entity.pdbx_description
1 polymer ?
#
loop_
_entity_poly.entity_id
_entity_poly.type
_entity_poly.pdbx_seq_one_letter_code
_entity_poly.pdbx_strand_id
1 'polypeptide(L)'
;PNAVTIPQDRTKLYQFLLSLPGPQFDAVVFDLNPPRGNVPPSSAPQGDRVSALLNWVESPIGPATKLDALRISLGTLLNPQ
;
A
#
# COMPACT_ATOMS: atom_id res chain seq x y z
N PRO A 1 -1.17 20.08 13.58
CA PRO A 1 -1.12 19.16 12.41
C PRO A 1 -0.67 17.76 12.84
N ASN A 2 -1.59 16.81 12.91
CA ASN A 2 -1.26 15.42 13.26
C ASN A 2 -0.66 14.75 12.02
N ALA A 3 0.67 14.64 11.96
CA ALA A 3 1.32 13.90 10.89
C ALA A 3 0.93 12.42 10.98
N VAL A 4 0.41 11.87 9.87
CA VAL A 4 0.14 10.43 9.78
C VAL A 4 1.48 9.69 9.89
N THR A 5 1.61 8.82 10.89
CA THR A 5 2.83 8.03 11.10
C THR A 5 2.71 6.71 10.35
N ILE A 6 3.52 6.54 9.30
CA ILE A 6 3.55 5.30 8.50
C ILE A 6 4.42 4.25 9.21
N PRO A 7 3.87 3.07 9.58
CA PRO A 7 4.65 2.05 10.26
C PRO A 7 5.78 1.48 9.40
N GLN A 8 6.94 1.26 10.03
CA GLN A 8 8.08 0.59 9.40
C GLN A 8 7.99 -0.93 9.51
N ASP A 9 7.47 -1.42 10.63
CA ASP A 9 7.23 -2.85 10.87
C ASP A 9 6.17 -3.40 9.91
N ARG A 10 6.43 -4.57 9.33
CA ARG A 10 5.56 -5.20 8.34
C ARG A 10 4.15 -5.46 8.88
N THR A 11 4.05 -6.02 10.09
CA THR A 11 2.76 -6.38 10.68
C THR A 11 1.93 -5.13 10.96
N LYS A 12 2.58 -4.08 11.49
CA LYS A 12 1.92 -2.79 11.69
C LYS A 12 1.53 -2.13 10.37
N LEU A 13 2.36 -2.24 9.33
CA LEU A 13 2.06 -1.73 7.99
C LEU A 13 0.86 -2.46 7.38
N TYR A 14 0.79 -3.78 7.53
CA TYR A 14 -0.37 -4.58 7.14
C TYR A 14 -1.65 -4.11 7.83
N GLN A 15 -1.62 -3.96 9.16
CA GLN A 15 -2.77 -3.48 9.93
C GLN A 15 -3.18 -2.05 9.55
N PHE A 16 -2.20 -1.19 9.27
CA PHE A 16 -2.43 0.17 8.81
C PHE A 16 -3.11 0.19 7.43
N LEU A 17 -2.62 -0.59 6.46
CA LEU A 17 -3.23 -0.68 5.13
C LEU A 17 -4.64 -1.30 5.18
N LEU A 18 -4.86 -2.25 6.09
CA LEU A 18 -6.17 -2.83 6.36
C LEU A 18 -7.17 -1.81 6.94
N SER A 19 -6.70 -0.85 7.73
CA SER A 19 -7.57 0.14 8.37
C SER A 19 -7.91 1.33 7.47
N LEU A 20 -7.25 1.45 6.30
CA LEU A 20 -7.57 2.48 5.32
C LEU A 20 -9.00 2.28 4.77
N PRO A 21 -9.78 3.35 4.61
CA PRO A 21 -10.97 3.32 3.77
C PRO A 21 -10.62 2.79 2.36
N GLY A 22 -11.50 1.95 1.79
CA GLY A 22 -11.30 1.36 0.47
C GLY A 22 -10.81 2.35 -0.61
N PRO A 23 -11.42 3.54 -0.76
CA PRO A 23 -10.96 4.53 -1.73
C PRO A 23 -9.53 5.06 -1.48
N GLN A 24 -9.09 5.17 -0.24
CA GLN A 24 -7.72 5.60 0.08
C GLN A 24 -6.72 4.48 -0.25
N PHE A 25 -7.06 3.23 0.07
CA PHE A 25 -6.26 2.08 -0.33
C PHE A 25 -6.18 1.98 -1.87
N ASP A 26 -7.29 2.18 -2.57
CA ASP A 26 -7.32 2.16 -4.04
C ASP A 26 -6.45 3.25 -4.65
N ALA A 27 -6.42 4.45 -4.08
CA ALA A 27 -5.54 5.53 -4.51
C ALA A 27 -4.05 5.16 -4.37
N VAL A 28 -3.67 4.49 -3.28
CA VAL A 28 -2.29 3.99 -3.07
C VAL A 28 -1.94 2.92 -4.10
N VAL A 29 -2.84 1.96 -4.36
CA VAL A 29 -2.61 0.93 -5.39
C VAL A 29 -2.48 1.56 -6.78
N PHE A 30 -3.30 2.57 -7.09
CA PHE A 30 -3.24 3.30 -8.35
C PHE A 30 -1.91 4.03 -8.53
N ASP A 31 -1.46 4.77 -7.52
CA ASP A 31 -0.19 5.51 -7.54
C ASP A 31 1.02 4.59 -7.72
N LEU A 32 1.01 3.42 -7.08
CA LEU A 32 2.06 2.41 -7.22
C LEU A 32 2.03 1.66 -8.56
N ASN A 33 0.89 1.66 -9.23
CA ASN A 33 0.67 1.03 -10.54
C ASN A 33 1.30 -0.38 -10.67
N PRO A 34 0.95 -1.34 -9.79
CA PRO A 34 1.48 -2.70 -9.88
C PRO A 34 1.06 -3.37 -11.19
N PRO A 35 1.88 -4.30 -11.74
CA PRO A 35 1.49 -5.06 -12.91
C PRO A 35 0.16 -5.79 -12.71
N ARG A 36 -0.61 -5.93 -13.80
CA ARG A 36 -1.93 -6.57 -13.75
C ARG A 36 -1.81 -7.98 -13.17
N GLY A 37 -2.63 -8.27 -12.16
CA GLY A 37 -2.68 -9.56 -11.48
C GLY A 37 -1.85 -9.62 -10.19
N ASN A 38 -0.97 -8.66 -9.92
CA ASN A 38 -0.21 -8.61 -8.67
C ASN A 38 -1.06 -8.15 -7.47
N VAL A 39 -2.08 -7.33 -7.71
CA VAL A 39 -3.07 -6.94 -6.70
C VAL A 39 -4.47 -7.27 -7.22
N PRO A 40 -5.30 -7.99 -6.45
CA PRO A 40 -6.68 -8.28 -6.81
C PRO A 40 -7.54 -7.00 -7.00
N PRO A 41 -8.63 -7.08 -7.79
CA PRO A 41 -9.50 -5.93 -8.07
C PRO A 41 -10.21 -5.41 -6.82
N SER A 42 -10.79 -4.21 -6.89
CA SER A 42 -11.48 -3.55 -5.77
C SER A 42 -12.71 -4.29 -5.24
N SER A 43 -13.27 -5.23 -6.01
CA SER A 43 -14.34 -6.13 -5.57
C SER A 43 -13.86 -7.27 -4.65
N ALA A 44 -12.55 -7.51 -4.55
CA ALA A 44 -12.00 -8.55 -3.69
C ALA A 44 -11.90 -8.09 -2.21
N PRO A 45 -11.89 -9.00 -1.23
CA PRO A 45 -11.70 -8.66 0.17
C PRO A 45 -10.42 -7.85 0.39
N GLN A 46 -10.50 -6.74 1.15
CA GLN A 46 -9.37 -5.85 1.36
C GLN A 46 -8.16 -6.55 1.98
N GLY A 47 -8.37 -7.53 2.87
CA GLY A 47 -7.27 -8.31 3.44
C GLY A 47 -6.44 -9.10 2.42
N ASP A 48 -7.10 -9.66 1.41
CA ASP A 48 -6.41 -10.36 0.30
C ASP A 48 -5.62 -9.35 -0.54
N ARG A 49 -6.19 -8.17 -0.77
CA ARG A 49 -5.56 -7.09 -1.54
C ARG A 49 -4.33 -6.51 -0.84
N VAL A 50 -4.42 -6.27 0.47
CA VAL A 50 -3.30 -5.78 1.29
C VAL A 50 -2.19 -6.83 1.33
N SER A 51 -2.53 -8.11 1.53
CA SER A 51 -1.56 -9.21 1.52
C SER A 51 -0.82 -9.29 0.18
N ALA A 52 -1.56 -9.24 -0.93
CA ALA A 52 -0.99 -9.28 -2.28
C ALA A 52 -0.10 -8.06 -2.59
N LEU A 53 -0.52 -6.86 -2.19
CA LEU A 53 0.28 -5.64 -2.33
C LEU A 53 1.61 -5.75 -1.56
N LEU A 54 1.57 -6.18 -0.29
CA LEU A 54 2.78 -6.36 0.51
C LEU A 54 3.73 -7.40 -0.08
N ASN A 55 3.20 -8.56 -0.49
CA ASN A 55 3.99 -9.60 -1.15
C ASN A 55 4.66 -9.07 -2.44
N TRP A 56 3.95 -8.23 -3.21
CA TRP A 56 4.51 -7.64 -4.41
C TRP A 56 5.62 -6.62 -4.11
N VAL A 57 5.42 -5.69 -3.16
CA VAL A 57 6.45 -4.69 -2.84
C VAL A 57 7.68 -5.29 -2.16
N GLU A 58 7.51 -6.39 -1.43
CA GLU A 58 8.58 -7.15 -0.77
C GLU A 58 9.30 -8.11 -1.73
N SER A 59 8.71 -8.41 -2.88
CA SER A 59 9.30 -9.34 -3.85
C SER A 59 10.63 -8.80 -4.38
N PRO A 60 11.68 -9.66 -4.47
CA PRO A 60 12.97 -9.28 -5.04
C PRO A 60 12.91 -9.08 -6.56
N ILE A 61 11.78 -9.43 -7.21
CA ILE A 61 11.58 -9.26 -8.65
C ILE A 61 11.10 -7.82 -8.93
N GLY A 62 11.81 -7.13 -9.83
CA GLY A 62 11.54 -5.74 -10.19
C GLY A 62 12.35 -4.75 -9.35
N PRO A 63 11.95 -3.47 -9.27
CA PRO A 63 12.71 -2.45 -8.56
C PRO A 63 12.79 -2.72 -7.06
N ALA A 64 13.98 -2.60 -6.47
CA ALA A 64 14.17 -2.73 -5.02
C ALA A 64 13.48 -1.63 -4.20
N THR A 65 13.04 -0.55 -4.85
CA THR A 65 12.46 0.65 -4.23
C THR A 65 10.95 0.58 -4.02
N LYS A 66 10.27 -0.53 -4.36
CA LYS A 66 8.80 -0.65 -4.27
C LYS A 66 8.26 -0.42 -2.86
N LEU A 67 8.94 -0.93 -1.83
CA LEU A 67 8.51 -0.73 -0.45
C LEU A 67 8.64 0.74 -0.01
N ASP A 68 9.70 1.42 -0.45
CA ASP A 68 9.87 2.85 -0.18
C ASP A 68 8.85 3.68 -0.97
N ALA A 69 8.56 3.31 -2.22
CA ALA A 69 7.51 3.93 -3.02
C ALA A 69 6.13 3.82 -2.33
N LEU A 70 5.80 2.66 -1.75
CA LEU A 70 4.58 2.49 -0.96
C LEU A 70 4.51 3.48 0.21
N ARG A 71 5.61 3.65 0.96
CA ARG A 71 5.64 4.56 2.10
C ARG A 71 5.53 6.02 1.66
N ILE A 72 6.18 6.39 0.57
CA ILE A 72 6.07 7.73 -0.03
C ILE A 72 4.62 7.98 -0.46
N SER A 73 4.02 7.05 -1.20
CA SER A 73 2.62 7.13 -1.66
C SER A 73 1.65 7.34 -0.49
N LEU A 74 1.79 6.55 0.58
CA LEU A 74 0.99 6.72 1.80
C LEU A 74 1.19 8.09 2.46
N GLY A 75 2.43 8.59 2.52
CA GLY A 75 2.72 9.92 3.05
C GLY A 75 2.07 11.03 2.24
N THR A 76 2.18 10.97 0.91
CA THR A 76 1.64 11.97 -0.02
C THR A 76 0.11 11.98 -0.03
N LEU A 77 -0.52 10.80 -0.06
CA LEU A 77 -1.97 10.69 -0.24
C LEU A 77 -2.76 10.90 1.06
N LEU A 78 -2.20 10.50 2.21
CA LEU A 78 -2.90 10.59 3.50
C LEU A 78 -2.61 11.88 4.25
N ASN A 79 -1.56 12.60 3.87
CA ASN A 79 -1.21 13.90 4.42
C ASN A 79 -0.85 14.87 3.28
N PRO A 80 -1.84 15.28 2.45
CA PRO A 80 -1.61 16.29 1.44
C PRO A 80 -1.17 17.58 2.14
N GLN A 81 0.05 18.04 1.83
CA GLN A 81 0.56 19.34 2.28
C GLN A 81 -0.25 20.48 1.67
#